data_AF-A0A7C3GTZ1-F1
#
_entry.id   AF-A0A7C3GTZ1-F1
#
_cell.length_a   1.000
_cell.length_b   1.000
_cell.length_c   1.000
_cell.angle_alpha   90.00
_cell.angle_beta   90.00
_cell.angle_gamma   90.00
#
_symmetry.space_group_name_H-M   'P 1'
#
loop_
_entity.id
_entity.type
_entity.pdbx_description
1 polymer ?
#
loop_
_entity_poly.entity_id
_entity_poly.type
_entity_poly.pdbx_seq_one_letter_code
_entity_poly.pdbx_strand_id
1 'polypeptide(L)' 'KNGGIIGLITINNKIRFEINLGAINNNQLKISSKLLRLAKAVYHKPVSD' A
#
# COMPACT_ATOMS: atom_id res chain seq x y z
N LYS A 1 7.83 8.60 10.35
CA LYS A 1 6.79 7.62 10.78
C LYS A 1 6.70 6.52 9.72
N ASN A 2 7.11 5.30 10.02
CA ASN A 2 6.96 4.17 9.08
C ASN A 2 5.50 3.74 9.06
N GLY A 3 4.76 4.13 8.03
CA GLY A 3 3.37 3.73 7.85
C GLY A 3 3.21 2.22 7.65
N GLY A 4 1.98 1.71 7.82
CA GLY A 4 1.66 0.31 7.56
C GLY A 4 1.71 -0.06 6.07
N ILE A 5 1.67 -1.37 5.78
CA ILE A 5 1.74 -1.92 4.42
C ILE A 5 0.40 -1.84 3.69
N ILE A 6 -0.70 -2.04 4.41
CA ILE A 6 -2.06 -2.02 3.87
C ILE A 6 -2.83 -0.87 4.52
N GLY A 7 -3.43 0.01 3.71
CA GLY A 7 -4.35 1.04 4.16
C GLY A 7 -5.75 0.75 3.65
N LEU A 8 -6.77 0.87 4.52
CA LEU A 8 -8.18 0.82 4.11
C LEU A 8 -8.66 2.23 3.79
N ILE A 9 -9.37 2.37 2.67
CA ILE A 9 -9.92 3.65 2.23
C ILE A 9 -11.37 3.48 1.76
N THR A 10 -12.17 4.52 1.90
CA THR A 10 -13.53 4.55 1.37
C THR A 10 -13.56 5.40 0.11
N ILE A 11 -13.96 4.81 -1.02
CA ILE A 11 -14.17 5.52 -2.29
C ILE A 11 -15.59 5.20 -2.78
N ASN A 12 -16.39 6.23 -3.06
CA ASN A 12 -17.77 6.09 -3.55
C ASN A 12 -18.61 5.15 -2.66
N ASN A 13 -18.54 5.35 -1.34
CA ASN A 13 -19.23 4.53 -0.33
C ASN A 13 -18.88 3.02 -0.36
N LYS A 14 -17.74 2.66 -0.94
CA LYS A 14 -17.20 1.29 -0.97
C LYS A 14 -15.85 1.24 -0.29
N ILE A 15 -15.64 0.22 0.54
CA ILE A 15 -14.33 -0.06 1.14
C ILE A 15 -13.40 -0.59 0.04
N ARG A 16 -12.22 0.01 -0.04
CA ARG A 16 -11.11 -0.40 -0.88
C ARG A 16 -9.85 -0.44 -0.02
N PHE A 17 -8.77 -0.92 -0.61
CA PHE A 17 -7.48 -0.92 0.05
C PHE A 17 -6.36 -0.47 -0.88
N GLU A 18 -5.36 0.14 -0.28
CA GLU A 18 -4.14 0.60 -0.90
C GLU A 18 -2.95 -0.15 -0.32
N ILE A 19 -1.95 -0.38 -1.16
CA ILE A 19 -0.70 -1.05 -0.78
C ILE A 19 0.44 -0.03 -0.82
N ASN A 20 1.15 0.11 0.30
CA ASN A 20 2.37 0.89 0.38
C ASN A 20 3.57 0.05 -0.08
N LEU A 21 3.91 0.16 -1.36
CA LEU A 21 5.03 -0.57 -1.96
C LEU A 21 6.39 -0.20 -1.34
N GLY A 22 6.54 1.02 -0.83
CA GLY A 22 7.75 1.44 -0.12
C GLY A 22 7.98 0.66 1.17
N ALA A 23 6.92 0.48 1.96
CA ALA A 23 6.98 -0.33 3.18
C ALA A 23 7.24 -1.83 2.89
N ILE A 24 6.71 -2.36 1.78
CA ILE A 24 6.98 -3.74 1.35
C ILE A 24 8.45 -3.92 0.99
N ASN A 25 9.00 -3.01 0.19
CA ASN A 25 10.39 -3.08 -0.26
C ASN A 25 11.36 -2.92 0.91
N ASN A 26 11.10 -1.97 1.82
CA ASN A 26 11.95 -1.73 2.99
C ASN A 26 11.95 -2.91 3.97
N ASN A 27 10.84 -3.65 4.05
CA ASN A 27 10.71 -4.81 4.95
C ASN A 27 10.97 -6.14 4.24
N GLN A 28 11.39 -6.13 2.97
CA GLN A 28 11.68 -7.31 2.14
C GLN A 28 10.54 -8.35 2.10
N LEU A 29 9.30 -7.89 2.18
CA LEU A 29 8.14 -8.78 2.20
C LEU A 29 7.73 -9.16 0.78
N LYS A 30 7.37 -10.43 0.58
CA LYS A 30 6.75 -10.90 -0.66
C LYS A 30 5.25 -10.74 -0.56
N ILE A 31 4.63 -10.16 -1.59
CA ILE A 31 3.19 -10.00 -1.67
C ILE A 31 2.61 -10.77 -2.86
N SER A 32 1.42 -11.33 -2.67
CA SER A 32 0.71 -12.04 -3.73
C SER A 32 0.34 -11.09 -4.87
N SER A 33 0.65 -11.49 -6.11
CA SER A 33 0.23 -10.78 -7.32
C SER A 33 -1.30 -10.67 -7.43
N LYS A 34 -2.05 -11.64 -6.87
CA LYS A 34 -3.51 -11.59 -6.81
C LYS A 34 -4.00 -10.46 -5.90
N LEU A 35 -3.30 -10.20 -4.79
CA LEU A 35 -3.64 -9.12 -3.86
C LEU A 35 -3.32 -7.75 -4.48
N LEU A 36 -2.16 -7.61 -5.15
CA LEU A 36 -1.80 -6.40 -5.88
C LEU A 36 -2.81 -6.05 -6.98
N ARG A 37 -3.36 -7.05 -7.67
CA ARG A 37 -4.36 -6.82 -8.73
C ARG A 37 -5.68 -6.24 -8.21
N LEU A 38 -6.02 -6.51 -6.95
CA LEU A 38 -7.23 -6.00 -6.31
C LEU A 38 -7.00 -4.63 -5.64
N ALA A 39 -5.75 -4.31 -5.33
CA ALA A 39 -5.36 -3.05 -4.70
C ALA A 39 -5.34 -1.89 -5.68
N LYS A 40 -5.55 -0.68 -5.16
CA LYS A 40 -5.06 0.53 -5.83
C LYS A 40 -3.60 0.74 -5.37
N ALA A 41 -2.64 0.68 -6.30
CA ALA A 41 -1.22 0.83 -5.96
C ALA A 41 -0.90 2.29 -5.61
N VAL A 42 -0.27 2.54 -4.46
CA VAL A 42 0.17 3.87 -4.03
C VAL A 42 1.68 3.88 -3.80
N TYR A 43 2.36 4.79 -4.49
CA TYR A 43 3.79 5.03 -4.30
C TYR A 43 3.96 6.18 -3.32
N HIS A 44 4.24 5.86 -2.06
CA HIS A 44 4.72 6.86 -1.12
C HIS A 44 6.21 7.10 -1.40
N LYS A 45 6.56 8.26 -1.95
CA LYS A 45 7.95 8.72 -1.87
C LYS A 45 8.25 8.96 -0.40
N PRO A 46 9.38 8.47 0.14
CA PRO A 46 9.84 8.96 1.43
C PRO A 46 9.95 10.48 1.31
N VAL A 47 9.33 11.20 2.24
CA VAL A 47 9.56 12.63 2.39
C VAL A 47 11.03 12.77 2.75
N SER A 48 11.81 13.30 1.81
CA SER A 48 13.17 13.73 2.09
C SER A 48 13.06 14.98 2.96
N ASP A 49 13.37 14.83 4.24
CA ASP A 49 13.75 15.96 5.10
C ASP A 49 15.07 16.57 4.60
#